data_AF-A0A1Y3YXA7-F1
#
_entry.id   AF-A0A1Y3YXA7-F1
#
_cell.length_a   1.000
_cell.length_b   1.000
_cell.length_c   1.000
_cell.angle_alpha   90.00
_cell.angle_beta   90.00
_cell.angle_gamma   90.00
#
_symmetry.space_group_name_H-M   'P 1'
#
loop_
_entity.id
_entity.type
_entity.pdbx_description
1 polymer ?
#
loop_
_entity_poly.entity_id
_entity_poly.type
_entity_poly.pdbx_seq_one_letter_code
_entity_poly.pdbx_strand_id
1 'polypeptide(L)'
;MIHFIERIRDYFTRKDCADMAIRTWKSANEELYANFCKRMDAVGKGNLSVLTDMYQMMRECTPPEALLLYNWFSELINGNGKNVQNIANQQWAGKYTDIIAQCITNKRLWIGINIKTATVELLTSPKSELLMVHSKTPLEIWSRLPQETKAYLTGQLDVLMRNNKGCYLLSNLERKMVYQFLTYISQIIILSHAVFVGEFVANLYDYVIEKKEALSYCMYYFVIFDHGLSRMAKLLDRLLSSEEVDNGDMLLIKSCIALLVNKSIEIGTESKAEWEATAEVCNPDIWKEVMFALRKVKGKRGNRKIIQSLDDILIGDKERIKQGIYSFLEENTEDISLAYLLKALVKAGRMKASIRYMTFHRAIEQFYQRHYGHDIPQKRYGEIKDITLTSPQRENSYIKAKRIIDRWTDYFIKNG
;
A
#
# COMPACT_ATOMS: atom_id res chain seq x y z
N MET A 1 18.33 -1.26 -19.09
CA MET A 1 17.09 -0.48 -19.36
C MET A 1 15.91 -1.40 -19.68
N ILE A 2 16.07 -2.41 -20.54
CA ILE A 2 15.02 -3.41 -20.86
C ILE A 2 14.52 -4.17 -19.60
N HIS A 3 15.41 -4.71 -18.77
CA HIS A 3 15.01 -5.39 -17.51
C HIS A 3 14.27 -4.49 -16.51
N PHE A 4 14.52 -3.18 -16.51
CA PHE A 4 13.82 -2.24 -15.64
C PHE A 4 12.40 -1.97 -16.16
N ILE A 5 12.24 -1.82 -17.47
CA ILE A 5 10.93 -1.66 -18.13
C ILE A 5 10.09 -2.93 -17.97
N GLU A 6 10.69 -4.12 -18.12
CA GLU A 6 10.02 -5.40 -17.89
C GLU A 6 9.59 -5.59 -16.43
N ARG A 7 10.46 -5.24 -15.47
CA ARG A 7 10.12 -5.25 -14.03
C ARG A 7 9.00 -4.27 -13.68
N ILE A 8 8.99 -3.10 -14.30
CA ILE A 8 7.91 -2.12 -14.14
C ILE A 8 6.61 -2.63 -14.74
N ARG A 9 6.66 -3.27 -15.92
CA ARG A 9 5.48 -3.86 -16.56
C ARG A 9 4.90 -4.99 -15.71
N ASP A 10 5.77 -5.86 -15.18
CA ASP A 10 5.42 -6.93 -14.25
C ASP A 10 4.80 -6.37 -12.95
N TYR A 11 5.35 -5.30 -12.39
CA TYR A 11 4.77 -4.64 -11.22
C TYR A 11 3.37 -4.08 -11.50
N PHE A 12 3.18 -3.33 -12.59
CA PHE A 12 1.86 -2.76 -12.91
C PHE A 12 0.83 -3.85 -13.16
N THR A 13 1.18 -4.92 -13.88
CA THR A 13 0.26 -6.05 -14.08
C THR A 13 -0.09 -6.74 -12.75
N ARG A 14 0.89 -6.99 -11.88
CA ARG A 14 0.65 -7.59 -10.56
C ARG A 14 -0.21 -6.70 -9.67
N LYS A 15 0.04 -5.38 -9.68
CA LYS A 15 -0.80 -4.41 -8.99
C LYS A 15 -2.22 -4.44 -9.55
N ASP A 16 -2.39 -4.37 -10.87
CA ASP A 16 -3.71 -4.43 -11.51
C ASP A 16 -4.45 -5.71 -11.08
N CYS A 17 -3.78 -6.86 -11.07
CA CYS A 17 -4.34 -8.13 -10.58
C CYS A 17 -4.76 -8.06 -9.10
N ALA A 18 -3.90 -7.54 -8.22
CA ALA A 18 -4.19 -7.39 -6.81
C ALA A 18 -5.36 -6.42 -6.56
N ASP A 19 -5.33 -5.24 -7.19
CA ASP A 19 -6.37 -4.22 -7.15
C ASP A 19 -7.75 -4.83 -7.45
N MET A 20 -7.80 -5.66 -8.49
CA MET A 20 -9.03 -6.33 -8.90
C MET A 20 -9.47 -7.44 -7.94
N ALA A 21 -8.54 -8.29 -7.49
CA ALA A 21 -8.84 -9.33 -6.51
C ALA A 21 -9.42 -8.75 -5.22
N ILE A 22 -8.85 -7.63 -4.74
CA ILE A 22 -9.34 -6.91 -3.56
C ILE A 22 -10.73 -6.31 -3.79
N ARG A 23 -11.02 -5.77 -4.99
CA ARG A 23 -12.36 -5.28 -5.33
C ARG A 23 -13.40 -6.39 -5.34
N THR A 24 -13.11 -7.52 -5.98
CA THR A 24 -13.98 -8.70 -5.97
C THR A 24 -14.22 -9.19 -4.55
N TRP A 25 -13.16 -9.27 -3.73
CA TRP A 25 -13.27 -9.63 -2.33
C TRP A 25 -14.19 -8.65 -1.56
N LYS A 26 -14.01 -7.33 -1.73
CA LYS A 26 -14.86 -6.33 -1.06
C LYS A 26 -16.32 -6.49 -1.45
N SER A 27 -16.62 -6.73 -2.74
CA SER A 27 -18.00 -6.94 -3.21
C SER A 27 -18.67 -8.15 -2.57
N ALA A 28 -17.91 -9.20 -2.27
CA ALA A 28 -18.40 -10.37 -1.54
C ALA A 28 -18.46 -10.18 -0.01
N ASN A 29 -17.82 -9.13 0.53
CA ASN A 29 -17.62 -8.91 1.96
C ASN A 29 -18.02 -7.48 2.39
N GLU A 30 -19.12 -6.97 1.84
CA GLU A 30 -19.50 -5.56 2.04
C GLU A 30 -19.75 -5.20 3.50
N GLU A 31 -20.34 -6.11 4.29
CA GLU A 31 -20.61 -5.90 5.72
C GLU A 31 -19.31 -5.80 6.53
N LEU A 32 -18.33 -6.67 6.27
CA LEU A 32 -17.03 -6.62 6.93
C LEU A 32 -16.31 -5.30 6.63
N TYR A 33 -16.32 -4.87 5.36
CA TYR A 33 -15.73 -3.59 4.98
C TYR A 33 -16.46 -2.40 5.60
N ALA A 34 -17.79 -2.41 5.61
CA ALA A 34 -18.58 -1.37 6.25
C ALA A 34 -18.29 -1.26 7.76
N ASN A 35 -18.16 -2.40 8.44
CA ASN A 35 -17.76 -2.43 9.85
C ASN A 35 -16.35 -1.86 10.06
N PHE A 36 -15.38 -2.22 9.20
CA PHE A 36 -14.05 -1.64 9.23
C PHE A 36 -14.08 -0.11 9.10
N CYS A 37 -14.80 0.43 8.11
CA CYS A 37 -14.97 1.87 7.93
C CYS A 37 -15.60 2.55 9.15
N LYS A 38 -16.65 1.95 9.72
CA LYS A 38 -17.30 2.45 10.94
C LYS A 38 -16.31 2.54 12.11
N ARG A 39 -15.44 1.54 12.27
CA ARG A 39 -14.42 1.54 13.33
C ARG A 39 -13.32 2.56 13.06
N MET A 40 -12.90 2.74 11.80
CA MET A 40 -11.97 3.81 11.41
C MET A 40 -12.52 5.20 11.72
N ASP A 41 -13.78 5.47 11.40
CA ASP A 41 -14.41 6.77 11.68
C ASP A 41 -14.60 7.02 13.19
N ALA A 42 -14.67 5.95 13.99
CA ALA A 42 -14.76 6.00 15.45
C ALA A 42 -13.41 6.29 16.14
N VAL A 43 -12.27 6.20 15.44
CA VAL A 43 -10.95 6.54 16.00
C VAL A 43 -10.92 7.98 16.49
N GLY A 44 -11.45 8.92 15.70
CA GLY A 44 -11.52 10.33 16.09
C GLY A 44 -12.45 10.62 17.29
N LYS A 45 -13.18 9.60 17.77
CA LYS A 45 -14.02 9.65 18.98
C LYS A 45 -13.42 8.86 20.15
N GLY A 46 -12.15 8.45 20.03
CA GLY A 46 -11.42 7.70 21.06
C GLY A 46 -11.54 6.18 20.98
N ASN A 47 -12.28 5.60 20.02
CA ASN A 47 -12.31 4.15 19.86
C ASN A 47 -11.11 3.67 19.03
N LEU A 48 -10.07 3.21 19.71
CA LEU A 48 -8.82 2.77 19.09
C LEU A 48 -8.81 1.29 18.68
N SER A 49 -9.92 0.55 18.82
CA SER A 49 -9.94 -0.91 18.60
C SER A 49 -9.41 -1.33 17.23
N VAL A 50 -9.74 -0.58 16.17
CA VAL A 50 -9.25 -0.91 14.82
C VAL A 50 -7.75 -0.69 14.68
N LEU A 51 -7.19 0.32 15.37
CA LEU A 51 -5.76 0.53 15.43
C LEU A 51 -5.08 -0.59 16.22
N THR A 52 -5.69 -1.03 17.34
CA THR A 52 -5.20 -2.18 18.11
C THR A 52 -5.11 -3.44 17.26
N ASP A 53 -6.13 -3.74 16.46
CA ASP A 53 -6.10 -4.89 15.55
C ASP A 53 -4.98 -4.75 14.50
N MET A 54 -4.81 -3.55 13.91
CA MET A 54 -3.73 -3.28 12.97
C MET A 54 -2.34 -3.46 13.62
N TYR A 55 -2.15 -2.96 14.83
CA TYR A 55 -0.91 -3.13 15.58
C TYR A 55 -0.64 -4.60 15.92
N GLN A 56 -1.68 -5.35 16.29
CA GLN A 56 -1.55 -6.78 16.57
C GLN A 56 -1.15 -7.56 15.30
N MET A 57 -1.75 -7.27 14.15
CA MET A 57 -1.31 -7.82 12.86
C MET A 57 0.17 -7.49 12.58
N MET A 58 0.57 -6.23 12.75
CA MET A 58 1.97 -5.82 12.53
C MET A 58 2.94 -6.54 13.48
N ARG A 59 2.52 -6.76 14.73
CA ARG A 59 3.29 -7.52 15.71
C ARG A 59 3.43 -8.98 15.32
N GLU A 60 2.38 -9.63 14.81
CA GLU A 60 2.44 -11.01 14.31
C GLU A 60 3.33 -11.16 13.07
N CYS A 61 3.47 -10.09 12.27
CA CYS A 61 4.40 -10.08 11.14
C CYS A 61 5.85 -9.84 11.58
N THR A 62 6.08 -9.33 12.79
CA THR A 62 7.41 -8.93 13.28
C THR A 62 8.23 -10.16 13.67
N PRO A 63 9.45 -10.34 13.12
CA PRO A 63 10.31 -11.48 13.46
C PRO A 63 10.65 -11.55 14.96
N PRO A 64 10.81 -12.75 15.55
CA PRO A 64 11.20 -12.91 16.94
C PRO A 64 12.50 -12.18 17.31
N GLU A 65 13.46 -12.09 16.39
CA GLU A 65 14.74 -11.39 16.58
C GLU A 65 14.55 -9.88 16.81
N ALA A 66 13.48 -9.27 16.29
CA ALA A 66 13.18 -7.87 16.58
C ALA A 66 12.74 -7.67 18.03
N LEU A 67 12.03 -8.64 18.61
CA LEU A 67 11.66 -8.61 20.02
C LEU A 67 12.90 -8.69 20.92
N LEU A 68 13.90 -9.49 20.54
CA LEU A 68 15.20 -9.52 21.25
C LEU A 68 15.85 -8.14 21.23
N LEU A 69 15.84 -7.46 20.08
CA LEU A 69 16.40 -6.11 19.95
C LEU A 69 15.67 -5.11 20.85
N TYR A 70 14.33 -5.14 20.88
CA TYR A 70 13.55 -4.20 21.69
C TYR A 70 13.75 -4.44 23.19
N ASN A 71 13.82 -5.70 23.61
CA ASN A 71 14.14 -6.05 25.00
C ASN A 71 15.54 -5.59 25.37
N TRP A 72 16.54 -5.88 24.53
CA TRP A 72 17.92 -5.43 24.71
C TRP A 72 18.01 -3.90 24.80
N PHE A 73 17.31 -3.18 23.93
CA PHE A 73 17.29 -1.71 23.92
C PHE A 73 16.59 -1.14 25.16
N SER A 74 15.50 -1.76 25.61
CA SER A 74 14.82 -1.38 26.86
C SER A 74 15.72 -1.60 28.08
N GLU A 75 16.42 -2.73 28.16
CA GLU A 75 17.40 -2.99 29.23
C GLU A 75 18.58 -2.01 29.18
N LEU A 76 19.04 -1.64 27.99
CA LEU A 76 20.10 -0.65 27.81
C LEU A 76 19.67 0.73 28.35
N ILE A 77 18.43 1.16 28.09
CA ILE A 77 17.92 2.46 28.55
C ILE A 77 17.56 2.43 30.04
N ASN A 78 16.87 1.38 30.49
CA ASN A 78 16.21 1.32 31.80
C ASN A 78 16.98 0.51 32.87
N GLY A 79 18.00 -0.26 32.48
CA GLY A 79 18.65 -1.29 33.33
C GLY A 79 19.58 -0.77 34.42
N ASN A 80 19.59 0.54 34.71
CA ASN A 80 20.40 1.18 35.77
C ASN A 80 21.89 0.76 35.80
N GLY A 81 22.46 0.39 34.64
CA GLY A 81 23.87 -0.01 34.52
C GLY A 81 24.25 -1.35 35.16
N LYS A 82 23.32 -2.07 35.82
CA LYS A 82 23.64 -3.28 36.62
C LYS A 82 24.02 -4.50 35.77
N ASN A 83 23.65 -4.52 34.47
CA ASN A 83 23.82 -5.66 33.57
C ASN A 83 24.57 -5.34 32.27
N VAL A 84 25.30 -4.21 32.17
CA VAL A 84 25.95 -3.77 30.90
C VAL A 84 26.88 -4.83 30.30
N GLN A 85 27.62 -5.55 31.15
CA GLN A 85 28.49 -6.67 30.73
C GLN A 85 27.70 -7.86 30.16
N ASN A 86 26.52 -8.15 30.71
CA ASN A 86 25.63 -9.20 30.19
C ASN A 86 24.95 -8.75 28.87
N ILE A 87 24.56 -7.48 28.77
CA ILE A 87 23.97 -6.84 27.58
C ILE A 87 24.94 -6.88 26.39
N ALA A 88 26.25 -6.73 26.63
CA ALA A 88 27.27 -6.78 25.57
C ALA A 88 27.48 -8.18 24.97
N ASN A 89 27.16 -9.23 25.73
CA ASN A 89 27.34 -10.64 25.32
C ASN A 89 26.05 -11.27 24.77
N GLN A 90 24.94 -10.55 24.72
CA GLN A 90 23.67 -11.04 24.20
C GLN A 90 23.60 -10.98 22.67
N GLN A 91 22.96 -11.98 22.07
CA GLN A 91 22.52 -11.94 20.68
C GLN A 91 21.31 -11.00 20.52
N TRP A 92 21.58 -9.70 20.55
CA TRP A 92 20.55 -8.66 20.54
C TRP A 92 19.72 -8.61 19.24
N ALA A 93 20.15 -9.23 18.16
CA ALA A 93 19.35 -9.46 16.95
C ALA A 93 19.33 -10.94 16.56
N GLY A 94 19.39 -11.84 17.55
CA GLY A 94 19.44 -13.29 17.35
C GLY A 94 20.55 -13.69 16.36
N LYS A 95 20.16 -14.47 15.35
CA LYS A 95 21.05 -14.99 14.29
C LYS A 95 21.75 -13.90 13.47
N TYR A 96 21.26 -12.65 13.50
CA TYR A 96 21.84 -11.54 12.73
C TYR A 96 22.84 -10.69 13.52
N THR A 97 23.05 -10.97 14.80
CA THR A 97 23.96 -10.17 15.64
C THR A 97 25.37 -10.09 15.04
N ASP A 98 25.94 -11.23 14.65
CA ASP A 98 27.32 -11.30 14.14
C ASP A 98 27.47 -10.61 12.78
N ILE A 99 26.48 -10.77 11.88
CA ILE A 99 26.55 -10.16 10.55
C ILE A 99 26.52 -8.63 10.64
N ILE A 100 25.70 -8.09 11.56
CA ILE A 100 25.61 -6.65 11.79
C ILE A 100 26.89 -6.15 12.45
N ALA A 101 27.41 -6.85 13.47
CA ALA A 101 28.66 -6.48 14.14
C ALA A 101 29.84 -6.44 13.15
N GLN A 102 29.94 -7.41 12.25
CA GLN A 102 30.96 -7.43 11.20
C GLN A 102 30.81 -6.27 10.22
N CYS A 103 29.58 -5.89 9.84
CA CYS A 103 29.33 -4.73 8.98
C CYS A 103 29.72 -3.40 9.66
N ILE A 104 29.45 -3.27 10.96
CA ILE A 104 29.80 -2.07 11.74
C ILE A 104 31.33 -1.94 11.89
N THR A 105 32.00 -3.04 12.24
CA THR A 105 33.46 -3.08 12.45
C THR A 105 34.24 -2.94 11.15
N ASN A 106 33.82 -3.63 10.09
CA ASN A 106 34.42 -3.52 8.76
C ASN A 106 33.57 -2.63 7.84
N LYS A 107 33.91 -1.33 7.82
CA LYS A 107 33.20 -0.29 7.05
C LYS A 107 33.19 -0.46 5.52
N ARG A 108 33.86 -1.49 4.98
CA ARG A 108 33.83 -1.85 3.55
C ARG A 108 32.73 -2.87 3.22
N LEU A 109 32.15 -3.50 4.23
CA LEU A 109 31.15 -4.54 4.05
C LEU A 109 29.74 -3.95 3.93
N TRP A 110 28.91 -4.69 3.19
CA TRP A 110 27.51 -4.41 2.94
C TRP A 110 26.67 -5.58 3.40
N ILE A 111 25.54 -5.30 4.02
CA ILE A 111 24.50 -6.30 4.27
C ILE A 111 23.56 -6.27 3.05
N GLY A 112 23.49 -7.38 2.33
CA GLY A 112 22.54 -7.60 1.25
C GLY A 112 21.37 -8.42 1.76
N ILE A 113 20.16 -7.89 1.63
CA ILE A 113 18.91 -8.57 2.01
C ILE A 113 18.13 -8.93 0.76
N ASN A 114 17.83 -10.22 0.59
CA ASN A 114 16.91 -10.69 -0.43
C ASN A 114 15.49 -10.67 0.14
N ILE A 115 14.70 -9.69 -0.30
CA ILE A 115 13.32 -9.50 0.17
C ILE A 115 12.41 -10.71 -0.17
N LYS A 116 12.71 -11.46 -1.23
CA LYS A 116 11.88 -12.59 -1.66
C LYS A 116 12.11 -13.84 -0.83
N THR A 117 13.35 -14.09 -0.44
CA THR A 117 13.75 -15.31 0.28
C THR A 117 14.03 -15.05 1.76
N ALA A 118 13.93 -13.80 2.21
CA ALA A 118 14.34 -13.33 3.53
C ALA A 118 15.81 -13.65 3.90
N THR A 119 16.65 -14.02 2.92
CA THR A 119 18.04 -14.35 3.18
C THR A 119 18.89 -13.09 3.30
N VAL A 120 19.82 -13.11 4.25
CA VAL A 120 20.73 -12.00 4.54
C VAL A 120 22.16 -12.48 4.36
N GLU A 121 22.95 -11.75 3.57
CA GLU A 121 24.36 -12.06 3.31
C GLU A 121 25.26 -10.83 3.49
N LEU A 122 26.53 -11.08 3.84
CA LEU A 122 27.55 -10.05 4.00
C LEU A 122 28.40 -10.01 2.73
N LEU A 123 28.54 -8.83 2.14
CA LEU A 123 29.12 -8.63 0.82
C LEU A 123 30.21 -7.58 0.85
N THR A 124 31.18 -7.70 -0.05
CA THR A 124 32.24 -6.70 -0.25
C THR A 124 31.85 -5.61 -1.26
N SER A 125 30.77 -5.80 -2.00
CA SER A 125 30.24 -4.86 -2.98
C SER A 125 28.70 -4.94 -3.10
N PRO A 126 28.03 -3.84 -3.46
CA PRO A 126 26.57 -3.83 -3.59
C PRO A 126 26.08 -4.60 -4.82
N LYS A 127 24.95 -5.30 -4.67
CA LYS A 127 24.25 -6.01 -5.76
C LYS A 127 22.90 -5.34 -6.04
N SER A 128 22.57 -5.12 -7.30
CA SER A 128 21.31 -4.45 -7.71
C SER A 128 20.03 -5.23 -7.41
N GLU A 129 20.15 -6.53 -7.16
CA GLU A 129 19.03 -7.45 -6.89
C GLU A 129 18.58 -7.42 -5.42
N LEU A 130 19.39 -6.87 -4.53
CA LEU A 130 19.22 -6.94 -3.08
C LEU A 130 18.95 -5.55 -2.50
N LEU A 131 18.26 -5.52 -1.35
CA LEU A 131 18.26 -4.33 -0.51
C LEU A 131 19.63 -4.24 0.17
N MET A 132 20.37 -3.17 -0.10
CA MET A 132 21.74 -2.99 0.37
C MET A 132 21.80 -1.96 1.49
N VAL A 133 22.38 -2.31 2.63
CA VAL A 133 22.69 -1.39 3.73
C VAL A 133 24.13 -1.58 4.22
N HIS A 134 24.70 -0.57 4.86
CA HIS A 134 26.06 -0.62 5.40
C HIS A 134 26.19 0.31 6.62
N SER A 135 27.33 0.25 7.30
CA SER A 135 27.54 0.99 8.54
C SER A 135 27.45 2.52 8.42
N LYS A 136 27.52 3.12 7.23
CA LYS A 136 27.33 4.57 7.07
C LYS A 136 25.90 4.96 6.67
N THR A 137 25.01 4.01 6.38
CA THR A 137 23.61 4.28 6.04
C THR A 137 22.91 5.20 7.05
N PRO A 138 23.10 5.08 8.38
CA PRO A 138 22.53 6.03 9.34
C PRO A 138 22.96 7.49 9.12
N LEU A 139 24.22 7.73 8.79
CA LEU A 139 24.75 9.07 8.52
C LEU A 139 24.17 9.64 7.22
N GLU A 140 23.99 8.79 6.22
CA GLU A 140 23.32 9.17 4.97
C GLU A 140 21.86 9.53 5.19
N ILE A 141 21.13 8.74 5.99
CA ILE A 141 19.77 9.04 6.42
C ILE A 141 19.75 10.38 7.15
N TRP A 142 20.60 10.56 8.16
CA TRP A 142 20.73 11.81 8.90
C TRP A 142 20.95 13.00 7.97
N SER A 143 21.87 12.89 7.02
CA SER A 143 22.18 13.96 6.06
C SER A 143 20.96 14.42 5.24
N ARG A 144 20.03 13.48 4.96
CA ARG A 144 18.82 13.72 4.14
C ARG A 144 17.62 14.16 4.97
N LEU A 145 17.68 14.10 6.31
CA LEU A 145 16.60 14.57 7.16
C LEU A 145 16.34 16.07 6.96
N PRO A 146 15.07 16.52 7.03
CA PRO A 146 14.71 17.93 7.05
C PRO A 146 15.45 18.68 8.17
N GLN A 147 15.75 19.97 7.93
CA GLN A 147 16.49 20.78 8.89
C GLN A 147 15.75 20.93 10.23
N GLU A 148 14.43 21.07 10.18
CA GLU A 148 13.58 21.13 11.37
C GLU A 148 13.68 19.84 12.21
N THR A 149 13.64 18.67 11.56
CA THR A 149 13.83 17.38 12.25
C THR A 149 15.21 17.25 12.87
N LYS A 150 16.27 17.68 12.17
CA LYS A 150 17.63 17.70 12.73
C LYS A 150 17.72 18.61 13.96
N ALA A 151 17.12 19.80 13.88
CA ALA A 151 17.11 20.76 14.99
C ALA A 151 16.37 20.20 16.20
N TYR A 152 15.19 19.59 16.00
CA TYR A 152 14.43 18.94 17.06
C TYR A 152 15.23 17.81 17.73
N LEU A 153 15.78 16.87 16.96
CA LEU A 153 16.57 15.75 17.48
C LEU A 153 17.82 16.24 18.24
N THR A 154 18.45 17.31 17.76
CA THR A 154 19.60 17.93 18.45
C THR A 154 19.16 18.56 19.77
N GLY A 155 18.01 19.25 19.80
CA GLY A 155 17.43 19.82 21.02
C GLY A 155 17.07 18.75 22.06
N GLN A 156 16.44 17.65 21.63
CA GLN A 156 16.12 16.52 22.52
C GLN A 156 17.37 15.89 23.11
N LEU A 157 18.43 15.78 22.30
CA LEU A 157 19.72 15.32 22.80
C LEU A 157 20.33 16.28 23.82
N ASP A 158 20.26 17.60 23.61
CA ASP A 158 20.72 18.59 24.59
C ASP A 158 19.94 18.49 25.91
N VAL A 159 18.64 18.23 25.86
CA VAL A 159 17.81 17.99 27.06
C VAL A 159 18.25 16.70 27.76
N LEU A 160 18.44 15.61 27.01
CA LEU A 160 18.92 14.33 27.54
C LEU A 160 20.28 14.48 28.24
N MET A 161 21.20 15.25 27.66
CA MET A 161 22.51 15.52 28.25
C MET A 161 22.46 16.39 29.51
N ARG A 162 21.44 17.26 29.64
CA ARG A 162 21.26 18.12 30.83
C ARG A 162 20.51 17.42 31.95
N ASN A 163 19.71 16.40 31.65
CA ASN A 163 18.92 15.69 32.63
C ASN A 163 19.71 14.53 33.26
N ASN A 164 20.25 14.74 34.45
CA ASN A 164 20.98 13.72 35.23
C ASN A 164 20.12 12.52 35.67
N LYS A 165 18.80 12.54 35.44
CA LYS A 165 17.87 11.44 35.76
C LYS A 165 17.41 10.62 34.53
N GLY A 166 17.66 11.08 33.30
CA GLY A 166 17.01 10.53 32.10
C GLY A 166 17.67 9.28 31.50
N CYS A 167 19.00 9.15 31.61
CA CYS A 167 19.73 7.94 31.25
C CYS A 167 21.03 7.87 32.06
N TYR A 168 21.06 7.01 33.08
CA TYR A 168 22.19 6.90 34.02
C TYR A 168 23.52 6.59 33.32
N LEU A 169 23.48 5.89 32.17
CA LEU A 169 24.67 5.60 31.36
C LEU A 169 25.25 6.84 30.68
N LEU A 170 24.41 7.80 30.29
CA LEU A 170 24.83 8.98 29.52
C LEU A 170 25.19 10.18 30.41
N SER A 171 24.69 10.23 31.64
CA SER A 171 24.91 11.37 32.55
C SER A 171 26.37 11.60 32.93
N ASN A 172 27.21 10.56 32.82
CA ASN A 172 28.63 10.60 33.18
C ASN A 172 29.57 10.74 31.97
N LEU A 173 29.02 10.84 30.76
CA LEU A 173 29.81 10.91 29.53
C LEU A 173 29.99 12.34 29.05
N GLU A 174 31.21 12.66 28.58
CA GLU A 174 31.43 13.88 27.80
C GLU A 174 30.53 13.90 26.56
N ARG A 175 30.10 15.10 26.15
CA ARG A 175 29.25 15.33 24.98
C ARG A 175 29.70 14.55 23.75
N LYS A 176 31.01 14.55 23.44
CA LYS A 176 31.57 13.83 22.28
C LYS A 176 31.35 12.31 22.37
N MET A 177 31.48 11.73 23.57
CA MET A 177 31.25 10.30 23.80
C MET A 177 29.76 9.95 23.66
N VAL A 178 28.86 10.83 24.13
CA VAL A 178 27.40 10.65 23.93
C VAL A 178 27.05 10.60 22.44
N TYR A 179 27.56 11.53 21.63
CA TYR A 179 27.33 11.51 20.18
C TYR A 179 27.85 10.23 19.51
N GLN A 180 29.05 9.77 19.91
CA GLN A 180 29.62 8.53 19.38
C GLN A 180 28.77 7.31 19.76
N PHE A 181 28.33 7.24 21.02
CA PHE A 181 27.44 6.19 21.50
C PHE A 181 26.11 6.18 20.73
N LEU A 182 25.46 7.33 20.58
CA LEU A 182 24.18 7.41 19.84
C LEU A 182 24.33 7.08 18.37
N THR A 183 25.45 7.45 17.76
CA THR A 183 25.76 7.06 16.37
C THR A 183 25.88 5.54 16.27
N TYR A 184 26.58 4.91 17.22
CA TYR A 184 26.75 3.47 17.27
C TYR A 184 25.41 2.73 17.50
N ILE A 185 24.61 3.18 18.45
CA ILE A 185 23.26 2.65 18.69
C ILE A 185 22.35 2.83 17.47
N SER A 186 22.44 3.97 16.79
CA SER A 186 21.68 4.19 15.55
C SER A 186 22.08 3.22 14.44
N GLN A 187 23.37 2.88 14.33
CA GLN A 187 23.85 1.84 13.41
C GLN A 187 23.25 0.48 13.75
N ILE A 188 23.26 0.09 15.03
CA ILE A 188 22.64 -1.16 15.49
C ILE A 188 21.16 -1.17 15.09
N ILE A 189 20.37 -0.17 15.48
CA ILE A 189 18.92 -0.12 15.23
C ILE A 189 18.61 -0.21 13.74
N ILE A 190 19.24 0.62 12.91
CA ILE A 190 18.94 0.69 11.47
C ILE A 190 19.33 -0.60 10.76
N LEU A 191 20.51 -1.14 11.04
CA LEU A 191 20.97 -2.37 10.40
C LEU A 191 20.14 -3.58 10.85
N SER A 192 19.69 -3.60 12.11
CA SER A 192 18.78 -4.63 12.62
C SER A 192 17.44 -4.61 11.88
N HIS A 193 16.78 -3.45 11.81
CA HIS A 193 15.49 -3.36 11.12
C HIS A 193 15.63 -3.67 9.63
N ALA A 194 16.77 -3.36 9.02
CA ALA A 194 17.05 -3.74 7.64
C ALA A 194 17.13 -5.25 7.45
N VAL A 195 17.75 -6.01 8.36
CA VAL A 195 17.80 -7.48 8.24
C VAL A 195 16.46 -8.15 8.55
N PHE A 196 15.63 -7.55 9.40
CA PHE A 196 14.30 -8.08 9.73
C PHE A 196 13.27 -7.90 8.63
N VAL A 197 13.47 -6.91 7.73
CA VAL A 197 12.44 -6.54 6.74
C VAL A 197 12.07 -7.68 5.79
N GLY A 198 13.01 -8.55 5.45
CA GLY A 198 12.74 -9.69 4.56
C GLY A 198 11.76 -10.68 5.18
N GLU A 199 12.02 -11.07 6.43
CA GLU A 199 11.15 -11.98 7.19
C GLU A 199 9.81 -11.31 7.54
N PHE A 200 9.82 -10.02 7.87
CA PHE A 200 8.59 -9.24 8.06
C PHE A 200 7.68 -9.27 6.82
N VAL A 201 8.26 -9.06 5.63
CA VAL A 201 7.50 -9.09 4.36
C VAL A 201 6.99 -10.50 4.06
N ALA A 202 7.76 -11.54 4.37
CA ALA A 202 7.33 -12.94 4.21
C ALA A 202 6.15 -13.27 5.15
N ASN A 203 6.24 -12.89 6.43
CA ASN A 203 5.15 -13.10 7.38
C ASN A 203 3.89 -12.32 7.00
N LEU A 204 4.04 -11.09 6.48
CA LEU A 204 2.93 -10.31 5.94
C LEU A 204 2.31 -11.00 4.72
N TYR A 205 3.13 -11.58 3.83
CA TYR A 205 2.63 -12.35 2.69
C TYR A 205 1.79 -13.54 3.16
N ASP A 206 2.28 -14.34 4.11
CA ASP A 206 1.53 -15.47 4.65
C ASP A 206 0.24 -15.00 5.33
N TYR A 207 0.29 -13.89 6.05
CA TYR A 207 -0.89 -13.30 6.69
C TYR A 207 -1.96 -12.87 5.67
N VAL A 208 -1.56 -12.19 4.59
CA VAL A 208 -2.51 -11.66 3.60
C VAL A 208 -2.97 -12.75 2.62
N ILE A 209 -2.06 -13.55 2.09
CA ILE A 209 -2.33 -14.46 0.96
C ILE A 209 -2.75 -15.84 1.42
N GLU A 210 -2.02 -16.42 2.39
CA GLU A 210 -2.29 -17.79 2.85
C GLU A 210 -3.44 -17.82 3.86
N LYS A 211 -3.40 -16.94 4.87
CA LYS A 211 -4.45 -16.87 5.89
C LYS A 211 -5.70 -16.12 5.42
N LYS A 212 -5.59 -15.30 4.37
CA LYS A 212 -6.69 -14.49 3.79
C LYS A 212 -7.44 -13.64 4.82
N GLU A 213 -6.70 -13.09 5.78
CA GLU A 213 -7.25 -12.34 6.89
C GLU A 213 -7.92 -11.06 6.44
N ALA A 214 -9.21 -10.90 6.78
CA ALA A 214 -10.08 -9.84 6.26
C ALA A 214 -9.54 -8.43 6.53
N LEU A 215 -8.87 -8.22 7.66
CA LEU A 215 -8.31 -6.92 8.04
C LEU A 215 -7.33 -6.38 6.99
N SER A 216 -6.48 -7.25 6.43
CA SER A 216 -5.49 -6.84 5.40
C SER A 216 -6.16 -6.38 4.11
N TYR A 217 -7.23 -7.07 3.70
CA TYR A 217 -8.03 -6.73 2.53
C TYR A 217 -8.79 -5.41 2.75
N CYS A 218 -9.37 -5.22 3.94
CA CYS A 218 -10.00 -3.96 4.32
C CYS A 218 -9.02 -2.79 4.28
N MET A 219 -7.83 -2.96 4.87
CA MET A 219 -6.76 -1.95 4.86
C MET A 219 -6.35 -1.58 3.44
N TYR A 220 -6.11 -2.59 2.59
CA TYR A 220 -5.74 -2.35 1.20
C TYR A 220 -6.83 -1.59 0.45
N TYR A 221 -8.09 -2.07 0.54
CA TYR A 221 -9.21 -1.43 -0.15
C TYR A 221 -9.37 0.02 0.31
N PHE A 222 -9.31 0.25 1.62
CA PHE A 222 -9.43 1.58 2.22
C PHE A 222 -8.36 2.54 1.67
N VAL A 223 -7.09 2.14 1.71
CA VAL A 223 -5.96 2.96 1.26
C VAL A 223 -6.00 3.22 -0.24
N ILE A 224 -6.33 2.21 -1.05
CA ILE A 224 -6.17 2.27 -2.50
C ILE A 224 -7.42 2.83 -3.20
N PHE A 225 -8.62 2.54 -2.69
CA PHE A 225 -9.88 2.82 -3.39
C PHE A 225 -10.85 3.75 -2.67
N ASP A 226 -10.69 3.94 -1.37
CA ASP A 226 -11.64 4.71 -0.54
C ASP A 226 -10.98 5.93 0.12
N HIS A 227 -10.04 6.55 -0.60
CA HIS A 227 -9.34 7.77 -0.17
C HIS A 227 -8.76 7.65 1.24
N GLY A 228 -8.26 6.45 1.59
CA GLY A 228 -7.87 6.14 2.96
C GLY A 228 -6.74 7.02 3.49
N LEU A 229 -5.85 7.51 2.61
CA LEU A 229 -4.72 8.33 3.01
C LEU A 229 -5.16 9.75 3.43
N SER A 230 -6.04 10.40 2.66
CA SER A 230 -6.66 11.68 3.04
C SER A 230 -7.60 11.54 4.23
N ARG A 231 -8.32 10.41 4.36
CA ARG A 231 -9.11 10.11 5.56
C ARG A 231 -8.23 9.97 6.79
N MET A 232 -7.08 9.28 6.68
CA MET A 232 -6.10 9.20 7.77
C MET A 232 -5.52 10.57 8.12
N ALA A 233 -5.27 11.45 7.15
CA ALA A 233 -4.85 12.82 7.44
C ALA A 233 -5.89 13.59 8.27
N LYS A 234 -7.18 13.46 7.96
CA LYS A 234 -8.27 14.05 8.77
C LYS A 234 -8.37 13.44 10.17
N LEU A 235 -8.07 12.16 10.32
CA LEU A 235 -8.01 11.52 11.64
C LEU A 235 -6.83 12.05 12.46
N LEU A 236 -5.64 12.18 11.86
CA LEU A 236 -4.48 12.79 12.51
C LEU A 236 -4.75 14.24 12.91
N ASP A 237 -5.43 15.02 12.06
CA ASP A 237 -5.84 16.40 12.36
C ASP A 237 -6.75 16.51 13.60
N ARG A 238 -7.69 15.57 13.75
CA ARG A 238 -8.54 15.51 14.95
C ARG A 238 -7.75 15.15 16.21
N LEU A 239 -6.78 14.25 16.10
CA LEU A 239 -5.88 13.92 17.20
C LEU A 239 -5.01 15.11 17.61
N LEU A 240 -4.60 15.95 16.65
CA LEU A 240 -3.87 17.20 16.91
C LEU A 240 -4.68 18.24 17.68
N SER A 241 -6.00 18.18 17.59
CA SER A 241 -6.89 19.12 18.29
C SER A 241 -7.08 18.75 19.78
N SER A 242 -6.38 17.73 20.28
CA SER A 242 -6.35 17.37 21.70
C SER A 242 -5.29 18.19 22.46
N GLU A 243 -5.54 18.48 23.73
CA GLU A 243 -4.69 19.36 24.57
C GLU A 243 -3.28 18.80 24.86
N GLU A 244 -2.95 17.58 24.44
CA GLU A 244 -1.75 16.82 24.85
C GLU A 244 -0.64 16.72 23.78
N VAL A 245 -0.75 17.41 22.64
CA VAL A 245 0.24 17.26 21.55
C VAL A 245 1.48 18.12 21.76
N ASP A 246 2.64 17.49 21.91
CA ASP A 246 3.92 18.20 22.03
C ASP A 246 4.56 18.56 20.67
N ASN A 247 5.67 19.29 20.70
CA ASN A 247 6.39 19.70 19.48
C ASN A 247 6.94 18.50 18.69
N GLY A 248 7.30 17.40 19.37
CA GLY A 248 7.76 16.17 18.75
C GLY A 248 6.65 15.44 18.04
N ASP A 249 5.48 15.31 18.68
CA ASP A 249 4.28 14.73 18.10
C ASP A 249 3.87 15.48 16.84
N MET A 250 3.88 16.82 16.90
CA MET A 250 3.60 17.66 15.73
C MET A 250 4.58 17.44 14.57
N LEU A 251 5.87 17.29 14.86
CA LEU A 251 6.88 17.01 13.83
C LEU A 251 6.69 15.64 13.18
N LEU A 252 6.36 14.62 13.97
CA LEU A 252 6.05 13.28 13.48
C LEU A 252 4.81 13.31 12.59
N ILE A 253 3.74 13.97 13.03
CA ILE A 253 2.50 14.08 12.26
C ILE A 253 2.72 14.83 10.94
N LYS A 254 3.43 15.97 10.95
CA LYS A 254 3.81 16.69 9.71
C LYS A 254 4.59 15.79 8.75
N SER A 255 5.55 15.02 9.28
CA SER A 255 6.32 14.06 8.48
C SER A 255 5.44 12.96 7.88
N CYS A 256 4.47 12.44 8.66
CA CYS A 256 3.48 11.48 8.17
C CYS A 256 2.60 12.07 7.07
N ILE A 257 2.05 13.27 7.25
CA ILE A 257 1.21 13.95 6.25
C ILE A 257 1.99 14.16 4.95
N ALA A 258 3.23 14.64 5.04
CA ALA A 258 4.09 14.79 3.86
C ALA A 258 4.26 13.45 3.13
N LEU A 259 4.51 12.36 3.87
CA LEU A 259 4.64 11.03 3.29
C LEU A 259 3.34 10.56 2.63
N LEU A 260 2.19 10.74 3.29
CA LEU A 260 0.87 10.38 2.77
C LEU A 260 0.58 11.08 1.44
N VAL A 261 0.75 12.40 1.38
CA VAL A 261 0.52 13.21 0.16
C VAL A 261 1.47 12.79 -0.97
N ASN A 262 2.76 12.64 -0.67
CA ASN A 262 3.75 12.25 -1.68
C ASN A 262 3.43 10.86 -2.23
N LYS A 263 3.18 9.89 -1.34
CA LYS A 263 2.94 8.51 -1.74
C LYS A 263 1.62 8.34 -2.46
N SER A 264 0.53 8.97 -2.00
CA SER A 264 -0.79 8.84 -2.64
C SER A 264 -0.76 9.31 -4.11
N ILE A 265 -0.06 10.41 -4.40
CA ILE A 265 0.08 10.95 -5.76
C ILE A 265 1.04 10.09 -6.58
N GLU A 266 2.13 9.60 -5.96
CA GLU A 266 3.07 8.67 -6.59
C GLU A 266 2.36 7.39 -7.04
N ILE A 267 1.53 6.79 -6.19
CA ILE A 267 0.81 5.55 -6.52
C ILE A 267 -0.52 5.78 -7.25
N GLY A 268 -0.95 7.04 -7.38
CA GLY A 268 -2.16 7.44 -8.09
C GLY A 268 -3.45 7.07 -7.38
N THR A 269 -3.45 7.00 -6.04
CA THR A 269 -4.65 6.76 -5.22
C THR A 269 -5.40 8.05 -4.90
N GLU A 270 -4.72 9.20 -4.91
CA GLU A 270 -5.33 10.51 -4.72
C GLU A 270 -4.70 11.54 -5.66
N SER A 271 -5.50 12.54 -6.02
CA SER A 271 -5.14 13.67 -6.88
C SER A 271 -4.78 14.90 -6.06
N LYS A 272 -4.16 15.89 -6.71
CA LYS A 272 -3.86 17.18 -6.05
C LYS A 272 -5.13 17.88 -5.57
N ALA A 273 -6.19 17.88 -6.38
CA ALA A 273 -7.47 18.50 -6.05
C ALA A 273 -8.16 17.84 -4.83
N GLU A 274 -8.09 16.51 -4.73
CA GLU A 274 -8.61 15.77 -3.56
C GLU A 274 -7.84 16.13 -2.27
N TRP A 275 -6.53 16.33 -2.38
CA TRP A 275 -5.70 16.79 -1.26
C TRP A 275 -5.93 18.25 -0.89
N GLU A 276 -6.15 19.13 -1.87
CA GLU A 276 -6.53 20.53 -1.63
C GLU A 276 -7.85 20.60 -0.86
N ALA A 277 -8.88 19.88 -1.31
CA ALA A 277 -10.16 19.78 -0.60
C ALA A 277 -10.03 19.14 0.80
N THR A 278 -9.08 18.23 0.99
CA THR A 278 -8.78 17.66 2.31
C THR A 278 -8.11 18.67 3.22
N ALA A 279 -7.15 19.43 2.71
CA ALA A 279 -6.43 20.43 3.48
C ALA A 279 -7.36 21.55 3.97
N GLU A 280 -8.34 21.97 3.15
CA GLU A 280 -9.30 23.03 3.47
C GLU A 280 -10.12 22.76 4.75
N VAL A 281 -10.33 21.49 5.11
CA VAL A 281 -11.09 21.11 6.31
C VAL A 281 -10.21 20.76 7.51
N CYS A 282 -8.89 20.80 7.36
CA CYS A 282 -7.92 20.54 8.43
C CYS A 282 -7.43 21.85 9.07
N ASN A 283 -6.75 21.72 10.20
CA ASN A 283 -6.14 22.84 10.91
C ASN A 283 -5.00 23.51 10.07
N PRO A 284 -4.58 24.73 10.44
CA PRO A 284 -3.56 25.47 9.69
C PRO A 284 -2.20 24.78 9.55
N ASP A 285 -1.80 23.93 10.51
CA ASP A 285 -0.53 23.20 10.46
C ASP A 285 -0.57 22.09 9.40
N ILE A 286 -1.64 21.29 9.40
CA ILE A 286 -1.87 20.24 8.40
C ILE A 286 -2.07 20.87 7.03
N TRP A 287 -2.85 21.96 6.92
CA TRP A 287 -3.06 22.67 5.67
C TRP A 287 -1.72 23.12 5.05
N LYS A 288 -0.85 23.75 5.84
CA LYS A 288 0.48 24.21 5.37
C LYS A 288 1.33 23.05 4.86
N GLU A 289 1.35 21.94 5.60
CA GLU A 289 2.16 20.77 5.24
C GLU A 289 1.67 20.11 3.96
N VAL A 290 0.36 19.92 3.80
CA VAL A 290 -0.23 19.39 2.56
C VAL A 290 0.13 20.29 1.37
N MET A 291 -0.08 21.61 1.49
CA MET A 291 0.22 22.55 0.40
C MET A 291 1.71 22.56 0.05
N PHE A 292 2.59 22.43 1.03
CA PHE A 292 4.03 22.33 0.80
C PHE A 292 4.41 21.03 0.07
N ALA A 293 3.87 19.89 0.51
CA ALA A 293 4.08 18.61 -0.16
C ALA A 293 3.57 18.64 -1.61
N LEU A 294 2.36 19.17 -1.85
CA LEU A 294 1.76 19.29 -3.19
C LEU A 294 2.60 20.12 -4.17
N ARG A 295 3.29 21.17 -3.69
CA ARG A 295 4.21 21.98 -4.51
C ARG A 295 5.42 21.18 -4.97
N LYS A 296 5.92 20.26 -4.14
CA LYS A 296 7.10 19.43 -4.44
C LYS A 296 6.79 18.22 -5.32
N VAL A 297 5.57 17.70 -5.26
CA VAL A 297 5.19 16.52 -6.04
C VAL A 297 5.03 16.89 -7.52
N LYS A 298 5.82 16.24 -8.36
CA LYS A 298 5.60 16.23 -9.81
C LYS A 298 4.37 15.38 -10.10
N GLY A 299 3.30 16.00 -10.58
CA GLY A 299 2.07 15.26 -10.92
C GLY A 299 2.34 14.24 -12.02
N LYS A 300 1.82 13.02 -11.87
CA LYS A 300 1.78 12.05 -12.97
C LYS A 300 0.77 12.56 -14.01
N ARG A 301 1.28 13.17 -15.09
CA ARG A 301 0.48 13.52 -16.28
C ARG A 301 0.18 12.24 -17.06
N GLY A 302 -0.89 11.55 -16.68
CA GLY A 302 -1.38 10.37 -17.37
C GLY A 302 -2.79 10.02 -16.90
N ASN A 303 -3.63 9.55 -17.82
CA ASN A 303 -4.98 9.10 -17.47
C ASN A 303 -4.89 8.00 -16.40
N ARG A 304 -5.53 8.25 -15.25
CA ARG A 304 -5.71 7.24 -14.20
C ARG A 304 -6.46 6.06 -14.83
N LYS A 305 -5.80 4.90 -14.92
CA LYS A 305 -6.50 3.65 -15.26
C LYS A 305 -7.34 3.30 -14.04
N ILE A 306 -8.58 3.78 -13.99
CA ILE A 306 -9.55 3.31 -13.01
C ILE A 306 -9.89 1.88 -13.41
N ILE A 307 -9.38 0.94 -12.63
CA ILE A 307 -9.68 -0.47 -12.75
C ILE A 307 -11.02 -0.71 -12.05
N GLN A 308 -11.98 -1.27 -12.77
CA GLN A 308 -13.32 -1.54 -12.27
C GLN A 308 -13.56 -3.05 -12.29
N SER A 309 -14.05 -3.61 -11.19
CA SER A 309 -14.54 -5.00 -11.15
C SER A 309 -15.84 -5.15 -11.94
N LEU A 310 -16.28 -6.38 -12.19
CA LEU A 310 -17.57 -6.62 -12.83
C LEU A 310 -18.73 -6.01 -12.00
N ASP A 311 -18.67 -6.15 -10.68
CA ASP A 311 -19.67 -5.57 -9.78
C ASP A 311 -19.66 -4.02 -9.77
N ASP A 312 -18.53 -3.37 -10.09
CA ASP A 312 -18.44 -1.90 -10.19
C ASP A 312 -19.12 -1.36 -11.47
N ILE A 313 -19.24 -2.18 -12.51
CA ILE A 313 -19.79 -1.76 -13.81
C ILE A 313 -21.22 -2.23 -14.04
N LEU A 314 -21.69 -3.23 -13.29
CA LEU A 314 -23.05 -3.76 -13.36
C LEU A 314 -24.08 -2.87 -12.62
N ILE A 315 -25.29 -2.84 -13.17
CA ILE A 315 -26.46 -2.12 -12.63
C ILE A 315 -27.62 -3.11 -12.49
N GLY A 316 -28.19 -3.22 -11.28
CA GLY A 316 -29.31 -4.11 -10.98
C GLY A 316 -28.92 -5.27 -10.06
N ASP A 317 -29.55 -6.43 -10.24
CA ASP A 317 -29.29 -7.63 -9.45
C ASP A 317 -27.98 -8.27 -9.94
N LYS A 318 -26.87 -7.85 -9.33
CA LYS A 318 -25.52 -8.23 -9.74
C LYS A 318 -25.32 -9.75 -9.76
N GLU A 319 -25.89 -10.49 -8.81
CA GLU A 319 -25.72 -11.94 -8.75
C GLU A 319 -26.45 -12.64 -9.90
N ARG A 320 -27.71 -12.26 -10.18
CA ARG A 320 -28.44 -12.82 -11.32
C ARG A 320 -27.82 -12.44 -12.66
N ILE A 321 -27.35 -11.20 -12.80
CA ILE A 321 -26.67 -10.78 -14.02
C ILE A 321 -25.37 -11.58 -14.21
N LYS A 322 -24.59 -11.80 -13.15
CA LYS A 322 -23.38 -12.62 -13.18
C LYS A 322 -23.66 -14.06 -13.60
N GLN A 323 -24.74 -14.68 -13.11
CA GLN A 323 -25.18 -16.00 -13.57
C GLN A 323 -25.51 -15.99 -15.07
N GLY A 324 -26.24 -14.98 -15.55
CA GLY A 324 -26.52 -14.81 -16.97
C GLY A 324 -25.26 -14.62 -17.82
N ILE A 325 -24.26 -13.90 -17.31
CA ILE A 325 -22.95 -13.74 -17.94
C ILE A 325 -22.22 -15.09 -18.01
N TYR A 326 -22.24 -15.90 -16.94
CA TYR A 326 -21.69 -17.27 -16.99
C TYR A 326 -22.32 -18.09 -18.11
N SER A 327 -23.65 -18.16 -18.14
CA SER A 327 -24.37 -18.91 -19.18
C SER A 327 -24.08 -18.38 -20.60
N PHE A 328 -23.92 -17.06 -20.77
CA PHE A 328 -23.52 -16.48 -22.05
C PHE A 328 -22.15 -16.99 -22.50
N LEU A 329 -21.17 -16.98 -21.59
CA LEU A 329 -19.78 -17.32 -21.89
C LEU A 329 -19.60 -18.83 -22.13
N GLU A 330 -20.43 -19.66 -21.51
CA GLU A 330 -20.51 -21.10 -21.81
C GLU A 330 -21.10 -21.36 -23.20
N GLU A 331 -22.17 -20.65 -23.58
CA GLU A 331 -22.80 -20.80 -24.90
C GLU A 331 -21.97 -20.18 -26.05
N ASN A 332 -21.14 -19.18 -25.77
CA ASN A 332 -20.45 -18.37 -26.78
C ASN A 332 -18.94 -18.27 -26.51
N THR A 333 -18.19 -19.25 -27.02
CA THR A 333 -16.76 -19.45 -26.71
C THR A 333 -15.81 -18.59 -27.55
N GLU A 334 -16.28 -17.97 -28.63
CA GLU A 334 -15.51 -17.10 -29.52
C GLU A 334 -15.25 -15.73 -28.84
N ASP A 335 -14.00 -15.23 -28.86
CA ASP A 335 -13.63 -13.95 -28.24
C ASP A 335 -14.48 -12.77 -28.76
N ILE A 336 -14.88 -12.80 -30.03
CA ILE A 336 -15.74 -11.79 -30.66
C ILE A 336 -17.09 -11.62 -29.92
N SER A 337 -17.54 -12.67 -29.22
CA SER A 337 -18.80 -12.69 -28.48
C SER A 337 -18.83 -11.72 -27.31
N LEU A 338 -17.66 -11.32 -26.78
CA LEU A 338 -17.58 -10.29 -25.74
C LEU A 338 -18.11 -8.93 -26.22
N ALA A 339 -17.96 -8.62 -27.52
CA ALA A 339 -18.59 -7.43 -28.10
C ALA A 339 -20.12 -7.50 -28.02
N TYR A 340 -20.68 -8.68 -28.30
CA TYR A 340 -22.11 -8.93 -28.28
C TYR A 340 -22.67 -8.90 -26.86
N LEU A 341 -21.95 -9.48 -25.91
CA LEU A 341 -22.29 -9.43 -24.49
C LEU A 341 -22.35 -8.00 -23.97
N LEU A 342 -21.32 -7.19 -24.22
CA LEU A 342 -21.30 -5.79 -23.79
C LEU A 342 -22.48 -5.01 -24.40
N LYS A 343 -22.75 -5.20 -25.69
CA LYS A 343 -23.88 -4.55 -26.36
C LYS A 343 -25.22 -4.97 -25.76
N ALA A 344 -25.41 -6.25 -25.44
CA ALA A 344 -26.63 -6.77 -24.83
C ALA A 344 -26.85 -6.20 -23.41
N LEU A 345 -25.81 -6.17 -22.58
CA LEU A 345 -25.87 -5.60 -21.23
C LEU A 345 -26.17 -4.10 -21.24
N VAL A 346 -25.57 -3.35 -22.15
CA VAL A 346 -25.86 -1.90 -22.33
C VAL A 346 -27.30 -1.69 -22.83
N LYS A 347 -27.76 -2.49 -23.80
CA LYS A 347 -29.13 -2.40 -24.34
C LYS A 347 -30.19 -2.78 -23.30
N ALA A 348 -29.88 -3.71 -22.41
CA ALA A 348 -30.73 -4.11 -21.28
C ALA A 348 -30.67 -3.15 -20.08
N GLY A 349 -29.86 -2.08 -20.14
CA GLY A 349 -29.70 -1.13 -19.03
C GLY A 349 -28.91 -1.68 -17.84
N ARG A 350 -28.26 -2.84 -17.97
CA ARG A 350 -27.46 -3.49 -16.91
C ARG A 350 -26.02 -2.99 -16.84
N MET A 351 -25.64 -2.08 -17.74
CA MET A 351 -24.34 -1.43 -17.77
C MET A 351 -24.46 -0.06 -18.45
N LYS A 352 -23.69 0.93 -18.01
CA LYS A 352 -23.71 2.27 -18.64
C LYS A 352 -23.08 2.23 -20.04
N ALA A 353 -23.69 2.92 -21.01
CA ALA A 353 -23.14 3.06 -22.36
C ALA A 353 -21.77 3.78 -22.42
N SER A 354 -21.40 4.50 -21.35
CA SER A 354 -20.11 5.17 -21.19
C SER A 354 -18.97 4.23 -20.81
N ILE A 355 -19.24 2.97 -20.44
CA ILE A 355 -18.19 2.00 -20.12
C ILE A 355 -17.34 1.72 -21.36
N ARG A 356 -16.02 1.85 -21.20
CA ARG A 356 -15.05 1.54 -22.26
C ARG A 356 -14.92 0.03 -22.43
N TYR A 357 -14.79 -0.44 -23.67
CA TYR A 357 -14.65 -1.86 -23.97
C TYR A 357 -13.54 -2.53 -23.17
N MET A 358 -12.36 -1.91 -23.09
CA MET A 358 -11.22 -2.47 -22.34
C MET A 358 -11.46 -2.56 -20.84
N THR A 359 -12.36 -1.74 -20.28
CA THR A 359 -12.75 -1.85 -18.87
C THR A 359 -13.65 -3.07 -18.67
N PHE A 360 -14.64 -3.27 -19.54
CA PHE A 360 -15.50 -4.45 -19.54
C PHE A 360 -14.74 -5.75 -19.78
N HIS A 361 -13.88 -5.77 -20.81
CA HIS A 361 -13.10 -6.95 -21.20
C HIS A 361 -12.25 -7.49 -20.05
N ARG A 362 -11.51 -6.60 -19.38
CA ARG A 362 -10.71 -6.95 -18.19
C ARG A 362 -11.59 -7.48 -17.06
N ALA A 363 -12.73 -6.86 -16.80
CA ALA A 363 -13.66 -7.31 -15.76
C ALA A 363 -14.18 -8.73 -16.03
N ILE A 364 -14.45 -9.07 -17.30
CA ILE A 364 -14.89 -10.41 -17.70
C ILE A 364 -13.77 -11.45 -17.60
N GLU A 365 -12.57 -11.14 -18.09
CA GLU A 365 -11.42 -12.06 -18.02
C GLU A 365 -11.18 -12.56 -16.58
N GLN A 366 -11.35 -11.67 -15.62
CA GLN A 366 -11.16 -12.01 -14.21
C GLN A 366 -12.34 -12.75 -13.60
N PHE A 367 -13.55 -12.29 -13.89
CA PHE A 367 -14.76 -12.95 -13.42
C PHE A 367 -14.81 -14.41 -13.88
N TYR A 368 -14.44 -14.65 -15.14
CA TYR A 368 -14.45 -15.98 -15.74
C TYR A 368 -13.10 -16.73 -15.64
N GLN A 369 -12.07 -16.08 -15.05
CA GLN A 369 -10.71 -16.61 -14.92
C GLN A 369 -10.13 -17.17 -16.24
N ARG A 370 -10.39 -16.50 -17.36
CA ARG A 370 -9.96 -16.90 -18.70
C ARG A 370 -9.45 -15.70 -19.49
N HIS A 371 -8.36 -15.90 -20.22
CA HIS A 371 -7.85 -14.90 -21.14
C HIS A 371 -8.66 -14.88 -22.45
N TYR A 372 -8.96 -13.69 -22.95
CA TYR A 372 -9.65 -13.44 -24.22
C TYR A 372 -8.84 -12.44 -25.06
N GLY A 373 -8.69 -12.68 -26.36
CA GLY A 373 -8.13 -11.68 -27.27
C GLY A 373 -8.98 -10.42 -27.30
N HIS A 374 -8.37 -9.23 -27.21
CA HIS A 374 -9.11 -7.98 -27.09
C HIS A 374 -9.32 -7.22 -28.42
N ASP A 375 -8.41 -7.33 -29.39
CA ASP A 375 -8.42 -6.47 -30.58
C ASP A 375 -9.65 -6.68 -31.48
N ILE A 376 -9.95 -7.95 -31.78
CA ILE A 376 -11.09 -8.34 -32.62
C ILE A 376 -12.43 -7.92 -32.00
N PRO A 377 -12.75 -8.30 -30.74
CA PRO A 377 -14.01 -7.88 -30.14
C PRO A 377 -14.07 -6.38 -29.84
N GLN A 378 -12.95 -5.70 -29.55
CA GLN A 378 -12.96 -4.25 -29.38
C GLN A 378 -13.37 -3.54 -30.67
N LYS A 379 -12.77 -3.94 -31.81
CA LYS A 379 -13.13 -3.42 -33.12
C LYS A 379 -14.61 -3.71 -33.42
N ARG A 380 -15.04 -4.96 -33.19
CA ARG A 380 -16.43 -5.37 -33.41
C ARG A 380 -17.42 -4.58 -32.56
N TYR A 381 -17.08 -4.30 -31.29
CA TYR A 381 -17.90 -3.47 -30.43
C TYR A 381 -18.04 -2.04 -30.99
N GLY A 382 -16.92 -1.46 -31.46
CA GLY A 382 -16.93 -0.15 -32.14
C GLY A 382 -17.87 -0.13 -33.35
N GLU A 383 -17.89 -1.20 -34.15
CA GLU A 383 -18.83 -1.35 -35.27
C GLU A 383 -20.29 -1.40 -34.79
N ILE A 384 -20.63 -2.23 -33.80
CA ILE A 384 -22.03 -2.44 -33.40
C ILE A 384 -22.56 -1.43 -32.37
N LYS A 385 -21.71 -0.59 -31.79
CA LYS A 385 -22.09 0.33 -30.70
C LYS A 385 -23.10 1.38 -31.15
N ASP A 386 -22.87 1.98 -32.31
CA ASP A 386 -23.69 3.09 -32.81
C ASP A 386 -24.70 2.66 -33.89
N ILE A 387 -24.68 1.38 -34.26
CA ILE A 387 -25.53 0.83 -35.30
C ILE A 387 -26.84 0.32 -34.67
N THR A 388 -27.96 0.89 -35.10
CA THR A 388 -29.26 0.20 -35.07
C THR A 388 -29.16 -0.97 -36.05
N LEU A 389 -29.20 -2.20 -35.54
CA LEU A 389 -29.09 -3.44 -36.32
C LEU A 389 -30.32 -3.69 -37.23
N THR A 390 -30.96 -2.65 -37.75
CA THR A 390 -32.18 -2.64 -38.56
C THR A 390 -31.93 -2.36 -40.04
N SER A 391 -30.69 -2.10 -40.47
CA SER A 391 -30.37 -1.81 -41.87
C SER A 391 -30.37 -3.09 -42.76
N PRO A 392 -30.99 -3.09 -43.96
CA PRO A 392 -31.23 -4.31 -44.76
C PRO A 392 -30.02 -4.89 -45.49
N GLN A 393 -28.86 -4.23 -45.48
CA GLN A 393 -27.69 -4.65 -46.26
C GLN A 393 -26.53 -5.02 -45.34
N ARG A 394 -26.51 -6.23 -44.76
CA ARG A 394 -25.33 -6.72 -44.02
C ARG A 394 -25.10 -8.23 -44.14
N GLU A 395 -23.82 -8.57 -44.27
CA GLU A 395 -23.24 -9.91 -44.29
C GLU A 395 -23.78 -10.83 -43.17
N ASN A 396 -23.80 -12.15 -43.41
CA ASN A 396 -24.27 -13.19 -42.47
C ASN A 396 -23.76 -13.03 -41.03
N SER A 397 -22.54 -12.50 -40.85
CA SER A 397 -21.94 -12.21 -39.55
C SER A 397 -22.74 -11.22 -38.69
N TYR A 398 -23.34 -10.18 -39.29
CA TYR A 398 -24.17 -9.20 -38.57
C TYR A 398 -25.53 -9.77 -38.16
N ILE A 399 -26.07 -10.70 -38.96
CA ILE A 399 -27.32 -11.40 -38.63
C ILE A 399 -27.10 -12.31 -37.40
N LYS A 400 -25.98 -13.06 -37.36
CA LYS A 400 -25.58 -13.87 -36.19
C LYS A 400 -25.43 -12.98 -34.95
N ALA A 401 -24.69 -11.87 -35.08
CA ALA A 401 -24.50 -10.91 -33.98
C ALA A 401 -25.83 -10.37 -33.43
N LYS A 402 -26.74 -9.93 -34.32
CA LYS A 402 -28.04 -9.41 -33.92
C LYS A 402 -28.87 -10.44 -33.15
N ARG A 403 -28.95 -11.68 -33.64
CA ARG A 403 -29.70 -12.76 -32.97
C ARG A 403 -29.18 -13.01 -31.55
N ILE A 404 -27.86 -13.07 -31.38
CA ILE A 404 -27.22 -13.26 -30.07
C ILE A 404 -27.53 -12.06 -29.17
N ILE A 405 -27.31 -10.84 -29.65
CA ILE A 405 -27.54 -9.61 -28.87
C ILE A 405 -28.99 -9.51 -28.42
N ASP A 406 -29.95 -9.69 -29.33
CA ASP A 406 -31.37 -9.56 -29.01
C ASP A 406 -31.83 -10.62 -28.01
N ARG A 407 -31.46 -11.90 -28.23
CA ARG A 407 -31.78 -13.00 -27.28
C ARG A 407 -31.26 -12.71 -25.87
N TRP A 408 -30.01 -12.28 -25.75
CA TRP A 408 -29.40 -12.03 -24.45
C TRP A 408 -29.84 -10.69 -23.83
N THR A 409 -30.18 -9.70 -24.65
CA THR A 409 -30.82 -8.46 -24.16
C THR A 409 -32.15 -8.80 -23.48
N ASP A 410 -33.00 -9.59 -24.12
CA ASP A 410 -34.29 -10.01 -23.55
C ASP A 410 -34.10 -10.82 -22.26
N TYR A 411 -33.09 -11.69 -22.23
CA TYR A 411 -32.74 -12.43 -21.02
C TYR A 411 -32.36 -11.48 -19.86
N PHE A 412 -31.47 -10.51 -20.09
CA PHE A 412 -31.02 -9.57 -19.05
C PHE A 412 -32.10 -8.56 -18.65
N ILE A 413 -33.05 -8.25 -19.53
CA ILE A 413 -34.23 -7.44 -19.15
C ILE A 413 -35.12 -8.23 -18.19
N LYS A 414 -35.39 -9.50 -18.50
CA LYS A 414 -36.30 -10.36 -17.71
C LYS A 414 -35.71 -10.84 -16.39
N ASN A 415 -34.40 -11.10 -16.36
CA ASN A 415 -33.75 -11.80 -15.26
C ASN A 415 -32.68 -10.99 -14.50
N GLY A 416 -32.30 -9.80 -15.00
CA GLY A 416 -31.22 -8.99 -14.43
C GLY A 416 -31.64 -7.89 -13.46
#